data_AF-Q0RQ39-F1
#
_entry.id   AF-Q0RQ39-F1
#
_cell.length_a   1.000
_cell.length_b   1.000
_cell.length_c   1.000
_cell.angle_alpha   90.00
_cell.angle_beta   90.00
_cell.angle_gamma   90.00
#
_symmetry.space_group_name_H-M   'P 1'
#
loop_
_entity.id
_entity.type
_entity.pdbx_description
1 polymer ?
#
loop_
_entity_poly.entity_id
_entity_poly.type
_entity_poly.pdbx_seq_one_letter_code
_entity_poly.pdbx_strand_id
1 'polypeptide(L)'
;MDLGSDRSRLRIDRTAGAVLQAQRDISGWLDARRGDDRFLRFGNHFRVLGEVLGGMLAALAGRVASLRELGDSGARYDGCRSVETLLTVVRRTFDWYRERYDQRLDERLGPILLAADELVRSCWSQPFAAVGRPAPTGPLAYVDPRFNAFAVTRSSVPVPLRPPARTDAVDEAVRALLRELPIPAIALPEWATRQAWWLAPAAHETGHHVQRDLMPGLPDRTRAALDDAVRAASGGDAELAARWSGWQAELFADAFSAVMIADAAAWAVDELEHAAPARLAGLSPPGHPYPPPLVRRALLGELVRRVRREHGAAHQPAPAAAPAPAVAVPPAVAVPPAVAVPPAVAVPPVTRPTGELTTVAAAEAWLAATNAAGPTAAELRRHLAVVPAVAEALLALPIGPTTLLAAAGVDPAWFDPGGRIASWTTSLRSDPVPISPHARRTRPAARLAVQAGVAAHLVVAEGQSDGLHRRLAALLRTCGEPGVLAGPPPPGDVAAIATRLTTWLLDRGDTLSAEADLSAEAEMKVR
;
A
#
# COMPACT_ATOMS: atom_id res chain seq x y z
N MET A 1 8.20 19.83 -60.19
CA MET A 1 8.13 18.59 -59.39
C MET A 1 7.38 18.91 -58.12
N ASP A 2 6.23 18.27 -57.91
CA ASP A 2 5.52 18.37 -56.63
C ASP A 2 6.31 17.57 -55.57
N LEU A 3 7.17 18.25 -54.84
CA LEU A 3 7.95 17.68 -53.74
C LEU A 3 7.14 17.59 -52.44
N GLY A 4 5.90 18.09 -52.39
CA GLY A 4 5.07 18.19 -51.19
C GLY A 4 4.26 16.92 -50.90
N SER A 5 3.69 16.29 -51.93
CA SER A 5 2.92 15.04 -51.76
C SER A 5 3.79 13.86 -51.31
N ASP A 6 5.04 13.76 -51.78
CA ASP A 6 5.97 12.72 -51.36
C ASP A 6 6.48 12.91 -49.92
N ARG A 7 6.72 14.17 -49.49
CA ARG A 7 7.15 14.45 -48.12
C ARG A 7 6.09 14.11 -47.08
N SER A 8 4.83 14.46 -47.35
CA SER A 8 3.72 14.12 -46.44
C SER A 8 3.46 12.62 -46.36
N ARG A 9 3.60 11.88 -47.47
CA ARG A 9 3.54 10.40 -47.47
C ARG A 9 4.65 9.78 -46.62
N LEU A 10 5.90 10.19 -46.84
CA LEU A 10 7.05 9.72 -46.04
C LEU A 10 6.87 10.04 -44.54
N ARG A 11 6.27 11.19 -44.21
CA ARG A 11 5.95 11.55 -42.83
C ARG A 11 4.92 10.60 -42.22
N ILE A 12 3.83 10.31 -42.94
CA ILE A 12 2.81 9.35 -42.51
C ILE A 12 3.41 7.96 -42.32
N ASP A 13 4.24 7.48 -43.24
CA ASP A 13 4.86 6.16 -43.16
C ASP A 13 5.82 6.05 -41.98
N ARG A 14 6.56 7.12 -41.65
CA ARG A 14 7.37 7.19 -40.43
C ARG A 14 6.52 7.06 -39.17
N THR A 15 5.41 7.81 -39.10
CA THR A 15 4.47 7.74 -37.97
C THR A 15 3.85 6.35 -37.85
N ALA A 16 3.43 5.75 -38.97
CA ALA A 16 2.92 4.39 -39.03
C ALA A 16 3.95 3.37 -38.51
N GLY A 17 5.20 3.49 -38.95
CA GLY A 17 6.31 2.66 -38.50
C GLY A 17 6.55 2.77 -37.00
N ALA A 18 6.43 3.98 -36.43
CA ALA A 18 6.59 4.19 -34.98
C ALA A 18 5.47 3.54 -34.15
N VAL A 19 4.22 3.60 -34.62
CA VAL A 19 3.07 2.92 -33.98
C VAL A 19 3.25 1.41 -34.05
N LEU A 20 3.57 0.87 -35.23
CA LEU A 20 3.83 -0.57 -35.42
C LEU A 20 4.98 -1.09 -34.56
N GLN A 21 6.06 -0.31 -34.43
CA GLN A 21 7.17 -0.69 -33.57
C GLN A 21 6.74 -0.76 -32.10
N ALA A 22 6.00 0.26 -31.61
CA ALA A 22 5.50 0.25 -30.24
C ALA A 22 4.57 -0.95 -29.96
N GLN A 23 3.74 -1.33 -30.93
CA GLN A 23 2.89 -2.51 -30.83
C GLN A 23 3.72 -3.78 -30.66
N ARG A 24 4.77 -3.98 -31.48
CA ARG A 24 5.67 -5.14 -31.38
C ARG A 24 6.43 -5.16 -30.05
N ASP A 25 6.93 -4.01 -29.60
CA ASP A 25 7.69 -3.91 -28.35
C ASP A 25 6.82 -4.29 -27.15
N ILE A 26 5.61 -3.73 -27.08
CA ILE A 26 4.66 -3.98 -25.99
C ILE A 26 4.16 -5.43 -26.01
N SER A 27 3.76 -5.97 -27.17
CA SER A 27 3.28 -7.35 -27.26
C SER A 27 4.41 -8.35 -26.94
N GLY A 28 5.60 -8.12 -27.49
CA GLY A 28 6.77 -8.98 -27.25
C GLY A 28 7.16 -9.01 -25.77
N TRP A 29 7.14 -7.86 -25.08
CA TRP A 29 7.38 -7.80 -23.65
C TRP A 29 6.30 -8.54 -22.85
N LEU A 30 5.01 -8.32 -23.15
CA LEU A 30 3.91 -8.99 -22.46
C LEU A 30 3.99 -10.52 -22.61
N ASP A 31 4.29 -11.01 -23.82
CA ASP A 31 4.40 -12.45 -24.09
C ASP A 31 5.61 -13.06 -23.37
N ALA A 32 6.76 -12.37 -23.37
CA ALA A 32 7.93 -12.78 -22.62
C ALA A 32 7.65 -12.91 -21.11
N ARG A 33 6.88 -11.98 -20.51
CA ARG A 33 6.55 -12.05 -19.08
C ARG A 33 5.47 -13.07 -18.76
N ARG A 34 4.49 -13.30 -19.65
CA ARG A 34 3.49 -14.37 -19.47
C ARG A 34 4.13 -15.76 -19.46
N GLY A 35 5.24 -15.94 -20.19
CA GLY A 35 6.00 -17.20 -20.23
C GLY A 35 6.97 -17.43 -19.07
N ASP A 36 7.08 -16.51 -18.11
CA ASP A 36 8.03 -16.59 -17.00
C ASP A 36 7.31 -16.91 -15.68
N ASP A 37 7.77 -17.97 -15.01
CA ASP A 37 7.17 -18.49 -13.78
C ASP A 37 7.05 -17.46 -12.65
N ARG A 38 7.96 -16.49 -12.60
CA ARG A 38 7.95 -15.39 -11.61
C ARG A 38 6.71 -14.52 -11.76
N PHE A 39 6.11 -14.49 -12.95
CA PHE A 39 4.98 -13.62 -13.25
C PHE A 39 3.65 -14.36 -13.43
N LEU A 40 3.58 -15.66 -13.14
CA LEU A 40 2.34 -16.44 -13.21
C LEU A 40 1.18 -15.76 -12.49
N ARG A 41 1.46 -15.09 -11.36
CA ARG A 41 0.46 -14.39 -10.56
C ARG A 41 -0.15 -13.18 -11.28
N PHE A 42 0.53 -12.62 -12.27
CA PHE A 42 0.14 -11.40 -12.98
C PHE A 42 -0.56 -11.65 -14.33
N GLY A 43 -0.93 -12.89 -14.66
CA GLY A 43 -1.57 -13.20 -15.94
C GLY A 43 -2.73 -12.26 -16.30
N ASN A 44 -3.59 -11.94 -15.32
CA ASN A 44 -4.67 -10.98 -15.52
C ASN A 44 -4.20 -9.54 -15.67
N HIS A 45 -3.15 -9.12 -14.97
CA HIS A 45 -2.58 -7.79 -15.15
C HIS A 45 -2.10 -7.60 -16.59
N PHE A 46 -1.37 -8.58 -17.12
CA PHE A 46 -0.87 -8.54 -18.50
C PHE A 46 -1.98 -8.66 -19.54
N ARG A 47 -3.06 -9.37 -19.24
CA ARG A 47 -4.26 -9.36 -20.09
C ARG A 47 -4.86 -7.97 -20.17
N VAL A 48 -5.11 -7.34 -19.01
CA VAL A 48 -5.70 -5.99 -18.97
C VAL A 48 -4.80 -4.96 -19.65
N LEU A 49 -3.49 -4.97 -19.37
CA LEU A 49 -2.54 -4.09 -20.06
C LEU A 49 -2.52 -4.32 -21.57
N GLY A 50 -2.51 -5.58 -22.00
CA GLY A 50 -2.51 -5.94 -23.43
C GLY A 50 -3.76 -5.45 -24.16
N GLU A 51 -4.94 -5.65 -23.57
CA GLU A 51 -6.22 -5.20 -24.14
C GLU A 51 -6.30 -3.66 -24.20
N VAL A 52 -5.94 -2.97 -23.12
CA VAL A 52 -6.01 -1.50 -23.05
C VAL A 52 -4.99 -0.83 -23.97
N LEU A 53 -3.69 -1.18 -23.84
CA LEU A 53 -2.64 -0.58 -24.65
C LEU A 53 -2.76 -1.00 -26.12
N GLY A 54 -3.16 -2.24 -26.39
CA GLY A 54 -3.45 -2.72 -27.74
C GLY A 54 -4.59 -1.97 -28.40
N GLY A 55 -5.69 -1.73 -27.67
CA GLY A 55 -6.82 -0.92 -28.16
C GLY A 55 -6.41 0.51 -28.53
N MET A 56 -5.61 1.16 -27.67
CA MET A 56 -5.09 2.50 -27.94
C MET A 56 -4.21 2.53 -29.20
N LEU A 57 -3.27 1.58 -29.34
CA LEU A 57 -2.38 1.51 -30.50
C LEU A 57 -3.13 1.21 -31.80
N ALA A 58 -4.14 0.34 -31.76
CA ALA A 58 -5.00 0.05 -32.90
C ALA A 58 -5.76 1.31 -33.36
N ALA A 59 -6.27 2.11 -32.42
CA ALA A 59 -6.92 3.38 -32.73
C ALA A 59 -5.95 4.41 -33.33
N LEU A 60 -4.73 4.52 -32.79
CA LEU A 60 -3.69 5.36 -33.38
C LEU A 60 -3.32 4.90 -34.79
N ALA A 61 -3.21 3.59 -35.04
CA ALA A 61 -2.96 3.05 -36.37
C ALA A 61 -4.10 3.40 -37.36
N GLY A 62 -5.36 3.28 -36.92
CA GLY A 62 -6.53 3.72 -37.70
C GLY A 62 -6.48 5.21 -38.02
N ARG A 63 -6.09 6.04 -37.05
CA ARG A 63 -5.91 7.49 -37.26
C ARG A 63 -4.79 7.79 -38.25
N VAL A 64 -3.67 7.07 -38.22
CA VAL A 64 -2.59 7.23 -39.22
C VAL A 64 -3.07 6.85 -40.63
N ALA A 65 -3.90 5.81 -40.75
CA ALA A 65 -4.47 5.41 -42.03
C ALA A 65 -5.37 6.50 -42.62
N SER A 66 -6.22 7.13 -41.82
CA SER A 66 -7.11 8.21 -42.31
C SER A 66 -6.35 9.48 -42.73
N LEU A 67 -5.14 9.74 -42.20
CA LEU A 67 -4.31 10.86 -42.66
C LEU A 67 -3.95 10.75 -44.15
N ARG A 68 -3.91 9.54 -44.72
CA ARG A 68 -3.62 9.34 -46.15
C ARG A 68 -4.72 9.89 -47.06
N GLU A 69 -5.93 10.02 -46.54
CA GLU A 69 -7.12 10.49 -47.27
C GLU A 69 -7.23 12.02 -47.29
N LEU A 70 -6.53 12.70 -46.38
CA LEU A 70 -6.52 14.17 -46.31
C LEU A 70 -5.85 14.74 -47.56
N GLY A 71 -6.47 15.73 -48.21
CA GLY A 71 -5.89 16.39 -49.40
C GLY A 71 -4.77 17.38 -49.09
N ASP A 72 -4.77 17.98 -47.90
CA ASP A 72 -3.84 19.03 -47.50
C ASP A 72 -2.59 18.48 -46.79
N SER A 73 -1.40 18.95 -47.19
CA SER A 73 -0.13 18.52 -46.60
C SER A 73 0.05 19.05 -45.17
N GLY A 74 -0.47 20.23 -44.84
CA GLY A 74 -0.37 20.79 -43.48
C GLY A 74 -1.14 19.92 -42.48
N ALA A 75 -2.41 19.65 -42.79
CA ALA A 75 -3.29 18.79 -41.99
C ALA A 75 -2.71 17.39 -41.77
N ARG A 76 -2.03 16.81 -42.77
CA ARG A 76 -1.32 15.52 -42.61
C ARG A 76 -0.19 15.59 -41.59
N TYR A 77 0.59 16.68 -41.60
CA TYR A 77 1.71 16.87 -40.68
C TYR A 77 1.23 17.11 -39.24
N ASP A 78 0.22 17.93 -39.05
CA ASP A 78 -0.36 18.19 -37.72
C ASP A 78 -1.05 16.95 -37.18
N GLY A 79 -1.75 16.21 -38.03
CA GLY A 79 -2.29 14.88 -37.69
C GLY A 79 -1.21 13.88 -37.27
N CYS A 80 -0.05 13.86 -37.96
CA CYS A 80 1.09 13.04 -37.55
C CYS A 80 1.66 13.48 -36.19
N ARG A 81 1.80 14.79 -35.95
CA ARG A 81 2.27 15.35 -34.67
C ARG A 81 1.35 14.93 -33.52
N SER A 82 0.03 15.04 -33.73
CA SER A 82 -0.98 14.58 -32.78
C SER A 82 -0.81 13.09 -32.43
N VAL A 83 -0.70 12.22 -33.44
CA VAL A 83 -0.50 10.78 -33.21
C VAL A 83 0.79 10.50 -32.43
N GLU A 84 1.90 11.16 -32.74
CA GLU A 84 3.17 10.95 -32.05
C GLU A 84 3.13 11.41 -30.58
N THR A 85 2.42 12.51 -30.30
CA THR A 85 2.15 12.97 -28.93
C THR A 85 1.36 11.92 -28.15
N LEU A 86 0.28 11.39 -28.72
CA LEU A 86 -0.52 10.33 -28.09
C LEU A 86 0.27 9.02 -27.93
N LEU A 87 1.08 8.65 -28.92
CA LEU A 87 1.98 7.49 -28.85
C LEU A 87 2.97 7.60 -27.68
N THR A 88 3.46 8.81 -27.40
CA THR A 88 4.33 9.08 -26.24
C THR A 88 3.62 8.80 -24.93
N VAL A 89 2.34 9.13 -24.80
CA VAL A 89 1.53 8.80 -23.61
C VAL A 89 1.42 7.29 -23.42
N VAL A 90 1.13 6.55 -24.50
CA VAL A 90 1.04 5.07 -24.48
C VAL A 90 2.38 4.47 -24.04
N ARG A 91 3.50 4.91 -24.64
CA ARG A 91 4.85 4.42 -24.31
C ARG A 91 5.23 4.70 -22.87
N ARG A 92 5.04 5.92 -22.38
CA ARG A 92 5.35 6.28 -20.97
C ARG A 92 4.52 5.44 -19.99
N THR A 93 3.24 5.22 -20.29
CA THR A 93 2.37 4.36 -19.47
C THR A 93 2.89 2.93 -19.44
N PHE A 94 3.26 2.39 -20.60
CA PHE A 94 3.88 1.07 -20.70
C PHE A 94 5.19 0.97 -19.92
N ASP A 95 6.12 1.90 -20.13
CA ASP A 95 7.43 1.93 -19.45
C ASP A 95 7.28 1.98 -17.94
N TRP A 96 6.31 2.76 -17.43
CA TRP A 96 6.02 2.82 -16.01
C TRP A 96 5.65 1.46 -15.41
N TYR A 97 4.80 0.68 -16.09
CA TYR A 97 4.50 -0.68 -15.65
C TYR A 97 5.69 -1.61 -15.84
N ARG A 98 6.33 -1.56 -17.02
CA ARG A 98 7.48 -2.40 -17.38
C ARG A 98 8.57 -2.32 -16.32
N GLU A 99 8.98 -1.12 -15.97
CA GLU A 99 10.02 -0.88 -14.95
C GLU A 99 9.68 -1.52 -13.60
N ARG A 100 8.40 -1.49 -13.19
CA ARG A 100 7.94 -2.05 -11.89
C ARG A 100 7.84 -3.56 -11.90
N TYR A 101 7.34 -4.14 -13.00
CA TYR A 101 7.34 -5.58 -13.18
C TYR A 101 8.78 -6.12 -13.23
N ASP A 102 9.64 -5.49 -14.01
CA ASP A 102 11.01 -5.95 -14.26
C ASP A 102 11.90 -5.87 -12.99
N GLN A 103 11.50 -5.16 -11.93
CA GLN A 103 12.14 -5.29 -10.61
C GLN A 103 12.15 -6.74 -10.09
N ARG A 104 11.23 -7.61 -10.54
CA ARG A 104 11.23 -9.04 -10.17
C ARG A 104 12.33 -9.86 -10.83
N LEU A 105 12.97 -9.29 -11.86
CA LEU A 105 14.10 -9.90 -12.55
C LEU A 105 15.43 -9.58 -11.85
N ASP A 106 15.47 -8.49 -11.09
CA ASP A 106 16.65 -8.09 -10.32
C ASP A 106 16.88 -9.05 -9.14
N GLU A 107 18.11 -9.52 -8.97
CA GLU A 107 18.46 -10.53 -7.96
C GLU A 107 18.27 -10.03 -6.52
N ARG A 108 18.41 -8.72 -6.29
CA ARG A 108 18.25 -8.09 -4.98
C ARG A 108 16.79 -7.80 -4.68
N LEU A 109 16.01 -7.34 -5.66
CA LEU A 109 14.62 -6.93 -5.47
C LEU A 109 13.62 -8.08 -5.65
N GLY A 110 13.92 -9.04 -6.52
CA GLY A 110 13.01 -10.12 -6.90
C GLY A 110 12.49 -10.94 -5.73
N PRO A 111 13.36 -11.48 -4.84
CA PRO A 111 12.91 -12.30 -3.71
C PRO A 111 11.91 -11.58 -2.80
N ILE A 112 12.13 -10.29 -2.50
CA ILE A 112 11.24 -9.54 -1.61
C ILE A 112 9.95 -9.13 -2.31
N LEU A 113 10.00 -8.80 -3.60
CA LEU A 113 8.79 -8.42 -4.34
C LEU A 113 7.86 -9.61 -4.53
N LEU A 114 8.39 -10.79 -4.82
CA LEU A 114 7.58 -12.02 -4.87
C LEU A 114 6.96 -12.36 -3.51
N ALA A 115 7.67 -12.09 -2.41
CA ALA A 115 7.12 -12.21 -1.06
C ALA A 115 6.00 -11.18 -0.80
N ALA A 116 6.19 -9.94 -1.22
CA ALA A 116 5.20 -8.87 -1.09
C ALA A 116 3.94 -9.16 -1.91
N ASP A 117 4.09 -9.70 -3.10
CA ASP A 117 2.99 -10.08 -3.98
C ASP A 117 2.04 -11.08 -3.29
N GLU A 118 2.59 -12.07 -2.56
CA GLU A 118 1.75 -13.04 -1.82
C GLU A 118 1.05 -12.41 -0.61
N LEU A 119 1.69 -11.45 0.08
CA LEU A 119 1.05 -10.71 1.16
C LEU A 119 -0.09 -9.82 0.64
N VAL A 120 0.20 -9.00 -0.37
CA VAL A 120 -0.77 -8.10 -1.00
C VAL A 120 -1.95 -8.90 -1.54
N ARG A 121 -1.69 -10.03 -2.22
CA ARG A 121 -2.75 -10.95 -2.68
C ARG A 121 -3.61 -11.47 -1.55
N SER A 122 -2.99 -11.91 -0.46
CA SER A 122 -3.68 -12.47 0.69
C SER A 122 -4.60 -11.42 1.33
N CYS A 123 -4.10 -10.19 1.52
CA CYS A 123 -4.90 -9.06 2.01
C CYS A 123 -5.99 -8.64 1.02
N TRP A 124 -5.67 -8.57 -0.27
CA TRP A 124 -6.55 -8.10 -1.32
C TRP A 124 -7.74 -9.03 -1.56
N SER A 125 -7.49 -10.33 -1.76
CA SER A 125 -8.52 -11.27 -2.20
C SER A 125 -9.50 -11.67 -1.09
N GLN A 126 -9.06 -11.62 0.16
CA GLN A 126 -9.81 -12.13 1.32
C GLN A 126 -11.17 -11.41 1.52
N PRO A 127 -11.26 -10.06 1.57
CA PRO A 127 -12.53 -9.36 1.75
C PRO A 127 -13.52 -9.60 0.60
N PHE A 128 -13.05 -9.64 -0.65
CA PHE A 128 -13.92 -9.91 -1.80
C PHE A 128 -14.52 -11.31 -1.74
N ALA A 129 -13.70 -12.31 -1.40
CA ALA A 129 -14.18 -13.68 -1.20
C ALA A 129 -15.22 -13.76 -0.07
N ALA A 130 -15.00 -13.05 1.04
CA ALA A 130 -15.93 -13.05 2.18
C ALA A 130 -17.31 -12.44 1.85
N VAL A 131 -17.37 -11.51 0.90
CA VAL A 131 -18.65 -10.93 0.42
C VAL A 131 -19.19 -11.62 -0.83
N GLY A 132 -18.58 -12.75 -1.26
CA GLY A 132 -19.01 -13.52 -2.43
C GLY A 132 -18.81 -12.78 -3.76
N ARG A 133 -17.82 -11.90 -3.86
CA ARG A 133 -17.52 -11.13 -5.08
C ARG A 133 -16.18 -11.53 -5.69
N PRO A 134 -16.05 -11.53 -7.03
CA PRO A 134 -14.75 -11.65 -7.66
C PRO A 134 -13.92 -10.39 -7.35
N ALA A 135 -12.68 -10.59 -6.89
CA ALA A 135 -11.75 -9.49 -6.71
C ALA A 135 -11.31 -8.95 -8.09
N PRO A 136 -11.37 -7.63 -8.33
CA PRO A 136 -10.77 -7.04 -9.53
C PRO A 136 -9.24 -7.14 -9.47
N THR A 137 -8.59 -6.79 -10.58
CA THR A 137 -7.12 -6.78 -10.72
C THR A 137 -6.44 -6.11 -9.52
N GLY A 138 -5.64 -6.87 -8.76
CA GLY A 138 -5.05 -6.42 -7.51
C GLY A 138 -3.87 -5.46 -7.69
N PRO A 139 -3.33 -4.93 -6.57
CA PRO A 139 -2.23 -3.99 -6.63
C PRO A 139 -0.91 -4.65 -7.05
N LEU A 140 -0.12 -3.96 -7.88
CA LEU A 140 1.27 -4.28 -8.19
C LEU A 140 2.19 -3.71 -7.10
N ALA A 141 2.89 -4.56 -6.36
CA ALA A 141 3.94 -4.11 -5.45
C ALA A 141 5.22 -3.73 -6.23
N TYR A 142 5.90 -2.66 -5.82
CA TYR A 142 7.22 -2.29 -6.33
C TYR A 142 8.03 -1.59 -5.23
N VAL A 143 9.35 -1.64 -5.31
CA VAL A 143 10.23 -0.87 -4.42
C VAL A 143 10.41 0.53 -4.96
N ASP A 144 10.23 1.52 -4.09
CA ASP A 144 10.48 2.93 -4.34
C ASP A 144 11.57 3.43 -3.38
N PRO A 145 12.47 4.34 -3.80
CA PRO A 145 13.54 4.86 -2.94
C PRO A 145 13.04 5.72 -1.78
N ARG A 146 11.75 6.05 -1.71
CA ARG A 146 11.17 6.77 -0.57
C ARG A 146 11.12 5.91 0.69
N PHE A 147 11.13 6.60 1.82
CA PHE A 147 11.15 5.99 3.15
C PHE A 147 9.81 5.34 3.55
N ASN A 148 8.67 5.86 3.07
CA ASN A 148 7.34 5.36 3.42
C ASN A 148 6.74 4.51 2.30
N ALA A 149 5.94 3.52 2.68
CA ALA A 149 5.01 2.89 1.76
C ALA A 149 3.93 3.89 1.32
N PHE A 150 3.40 3.72 0.12
CA PHE A 150 2.20 4.47 -0.31
C PHE A 150 1.45 3.76 -1.43
N ALA A 151 0.12 3.85 -1.37
CA ALA A 151 -0.79 3.34 -2.39
C ALA A 151 -0.87 4.32 -3.56
N VAL A 152 -0.47 3.85 -4.75
CA VAL A 152 -0.85 4.48 -6.01
C VAL A 152 -2.19 3.88 -6.41
N THR A 153 -3.24 4.47 -5.86
CA THR A 153 -4.63 4.11 -6.18
C THR A 153 -4.90 4.29 -7.67
N ARG A 154 -5.90 3.57 -8.18
CA ARG A 154 -6.41 3.77 -9.54
C ARG A 154 -6.66 5.24 -9.82
N SER A 155 -6.98 6.07 -8.82
CA SER A 155 -7.29 7.48 -9.02
C SER A 155 -6.09 8.45 -9.01
N SER A 156 -4.85 7.96 -8.87
CA SER A 156 -3.67 8.80 -8.59
C SER A 156 -2.63 8.77 -9.71
N VAL A 157 -2.06 9.93 -10.03
CA VAL A 157 -1.03 10.09 -11.07
C VAL A 157 0.36 9.91 -10.45
N PRO A 158 1.13 8.90 -10.85
CA PRO A 158 2.54 8.80 -10.50
C PRO A 158 3.30 10.04 -11.01
N VAL A 159 4.14 10.62 -10.16
CA VAL A 159 4.96 11.80 -10.50
C VAL A 159 5.75 11.65 -11.81
N PRO A 160 6.39 10.49 -12.12
CA PRO A 160 7.13 10.31 -13.38
C PRO A 160 6.27 10.31 -14.65
N LEU A 161 4.95 10.13 -14.52
CA LEU A 161 4.01 10.20 -15.65
C LEU A 161 3.47 11.61 -15.87
N ARG A 162 3.77 12.55 -14.97
CA ARG A 162 3.43 13.97 -15.17
C ARG A 162 4.28 14.54 -16.33
N PRO A 163 3.70 15.28 -17.27
CA PRO A 163 4.45 16.00 -18.30
C PRO A 163 5.48 16.98 -17.69
N PRO A 164 6.61 17.25 -18.37
CA PRO A 164 7.62 18.21 -17.90
C PRO A 164 7.16 19.67 -17.90
N ALA A 165 6.07 20.00 -18.61
CA ALA A 165 5.51 21.34 -18.68
C ALA A 165 4.10 21.36 -18.06
N ARG A 166 3.87 22.31 -17.14
CA ARG A 166 2.56 22.65 -16.61
C ARG A 166 1.71 23.25 -17.74
N THR A 167 1.01 22.41 -18.48
CA THR A 167 -0.24 22.83 -19.11
C THR A 167 -1.36 22.11 -18.37
N ASP A 168 -2.27 22.90 -17.79
CA ASP A 168 -3.33 22.39 -16.91
C ASP A 168 -4.19 21.32 -17.60
N ALA A 169 -4.33 21.40 -18.92
CA ALA A 169 -5.08 20.46 -19.74
C ALA A 169 -4.40 19.09 -19.90
N VAL A 170 -3.07 19.01 -20.12
CA VAL A 170 -2.34 17.73 -20.22
C VAL A 170 -2.26 17.06 -18.85
N ASP A 171 -2.03 17.83 -17.79
CA ASP A 171 -1.98 17.30 -16.43
C ASP A 171 -3.33 16.74 -15.97
N GLU A 172 -4.43 17.46 -16.24
CA GLU A 172 -5.78 16.97 -15.95
C GLU A 172 -6.15 15.77 -16.84
N ALA A 173 -5.64 15.76 -18.07
CA ALA A 173 -5.83 14.69 -19.02
C ALA A 173 -5.14 13.38 -18.60
N VAL A 174 -3.85 13.47 -18.29
CA VAL A 174 -3.07 12.37 -17.71
C VAL A 174 -3.68 11.96 -16.36
N ARG A 175 -4.22 12.88 -15.57
CA ARG A 175 -4.95 12.56 -14.33
C ARG A 175 -6.29 11.85 -14.54
N ALA A 176 -6.99 12.11 -15.64
CA ALA A 176 -8.21 11.40 -16.01
C ALA A 176 -7.91 10.00 -16.56
N LEU A 177 -6.93 9.87 -17.46
CA LEU A 177 -6.50 8.58 -18.02
C LEU A 177 -5.90 7.67 -16.93
N LEU A 178 -5.09 8.25 -16.05
CA LEU A 178 -4.49 7.49 -14.97
C LEU A 178 -5.47 7.17 -13.86
N ARG A 179 -6.59 7.92 -13.73
CA ARG A 179 -7.70 7.61 -12.81
C ARG A 179 -8.37 6.26 -13.11
N GLU A 180 -8.22 5.80 -14.34
CA GLU A 180 -8.69 4.51 -14.82
C GLU A 180 -7.52 3.54 -15.09
N LEU A 181 -6.34 3.77 -14.48
CA LEU A 181 -5.21 2.85 -14.62
C LEU A 181 -5.66 1.42 -14.34
N PRO A 182 -5.34 0.47 -15.23
CA PRO A 182 -5.88 -0.88 -15.17
C PRO A 182 -5.44 -1.65 -13.93
N ILE A 183 -4.29 -1.29 -13.36
CA ILE A 183 -3.65 -1.98 -12.26
C ILE A 183 -3.24 -0.95 -11.19
N PRO A 184 -3.81 -0.99 -9.98
CA PRO A 184 -3.33 -0.19 -8.88
C PRO A 184 -1.91 -0.61 -8.49
N ALA A 185 -1.17 0.24 -7.78
CA ALA A 185 0.16 -0.14 -7.30
C ALA A 185 0.37 0.22 -5.83
N ILE A 186 1.32 -0.48 -5.21
CA ILE A 186 1.80 -0.23 -3.85
C ILE A 186 3.31 -0.02 -3.94
N ALA A 187 3.75 1.17 -3.58
CA ALA A 187 5.16 1.44 -3.36
C ALA A 187 5.56 0.92 -1.99
N LEU A 188 6.63 0.13 -1.94
CA LEU A 188 7.22 -0.41 -0.73
C LEU A 188 8.51 0.35 -0.41
N PRO A 189 8.81 0.54 0.89
CA PRO A 189 10.04 1.20 1.30
C PRO A 189 11.25 0.35 0.90
N GLU A 190 12.34 1.00 0.50
CA GLU A 190 13.58 0.31 0.12
C GLU A 190 14.07 -0.65 1.22
N TRP A 191 13.82 -0.34 2.49
CA TRP A 191 14.27 -1.15 3.61
C TRP A 191 13.67 -2.56 3.66
N ALA A 192 12.50 -2.76 3.04
CA ALA A 192 11.93 -4.10 2.88
C ALA A 192 12.91 -5.05 2.15
N THR A 193 13.77 -4.53 1.28
CA THR A 193 14.81 -5.31 0.56
C THR A 193 15.87 -5.89 1.48
N ARG A 194 16.01 -5.38 2.70
CA ARG A 194 16.99 -5.86 3.70
C ARG A 194 16.33 -6.45 4.94
N GLN A 195 15.05 -6.14 5.17
CA GLN A 195 14.33 -6.50 6.38
C GLN A 195 12.90 -6.87 6.00
N ALA A 196 12.63 -8.18 5.83
CA ALA A 196 11.38 -8.62 5.19
C ALA A 196 10.12 -8.38 6.04
N TRP A 197 10.30 -8.14 7.35
CA TRP A 197 9.22 -7.76 8.25
C TRP A 197 8.67 -6.34 7.97
N TRP A 198 9.43 -5.49 7.26
CA TRP A 198 8.95 -4.21 6.71
C TRP A 198 8.01 -4.35 5.52
N LEU A 199 7.57 -5.57 5.17
CA LEU A 199 6.40 -5.77 4.30
C LEU A 199 5.08 -5.52 5.02
N ALA A 200 5.05 -5.43 6.35
CA ALA A 200 3.83 -5.18 7.14
C ALA A 200 3.01 -3.95 6.66
N PRO A 201 3.61 -2.78 6.35
CA PRO A 201 2.89 -1.64 5.79
C PRO A 201 2.10 -1.94 4.49
N ALA A 202 2.48 -2.96 3.71
CA ALA A 202 1.73 -3.30 2.50
C ALA A 202 0.28 -3.71 2.78
N ALA A 203 -0.02 -4.20 3.99
CA ALA A 203 -1.40 -4.46 4.40
C ALA A 203 -2.22 -3.17 4.53
N HIS A 204 -1.64 -2.11 5.10
CA HIS A 204 -2.24 -0.76 5.16
C HIS A 204 -2.55 -0.24 3.77
N GLU A 205 -1.55 -0.26 2.89
CA GLU A 205 -1.71 0.23 1.51
C GLU A 205 -2.73 -0.59 0.72
N THR A 206 -2.81 -1.90 0.97
CA THR A 206 -3.87 -2.75 0.41
C THR A 206 -5.24 -2.33 0.93
N GLY A 207 -5.35 -1.91 2.19
CA GLY A 207 -6.57 -1.38 2.80
C GLY A 207 -7.13 -0.18 2.06
N HIS A 208 -6.29 0.77 1.62
CA HIS A 208 -6.75 1.89 0.79
C HIS A 208 -7.39 1.45 -0.53
N HIS A 209 -6.81 0.44 -1.19
CA HIS A 209 -7.40 -0.10 -2.42
C HIS A 209 -8.70 -0.85 -2.12
N VAL A 210 -8.74 -1.66 -1.06
CA VAL A 210 -9.95 -2.40 -0.66
C VAL A 210 -11.08 -1.43 -0.34
N GLN A 211 -10.82 -0.32 0.35
CA GLN A 211 -11.85 0.66 0.67
C GLN A 211 -12.55 1.22 -0.59
N ARG A 212 -11.82 1.34 -1.68
CA ARG A 212 -12.32 1.92 -2.93
C ARG A 212 -12.99 0.89 -3.83
N ASP A 213 -12.42 -0.32 -3.90
CA ASP A 213 -12.82 -1.31 -4.89
C ASP A 213 -13.78 -2.38 -4.31
N LEU A 214 -13.80 -2.58 -2.99
CA LEU A 214 -14.62 -3.63 -2.37
C LEU A 214 -16.10 -3.39 -2.59
N MET A 215 -16.59 -2.16 -2.39
CA MET A 215 -17.98 -1.80 -2.71
C MET A 215 -18.20 -0.30 -2.85
N PRO A 216 -19.18 0.11 -3.68
CA PRO A 216 -19.55 1.51 -3.82
C PRO A 216 -19.94 2.16 -2.48
N GLY A 217 -19.45 3.38 -2.24
CA GLY A 217 -19.80 4.18 -1.07
C GLY A 217 -19.15 3.75 0.24
N LEU A 218 -18.24 2.77 0.25
CA LEU A 218 -17.53 2.36 1.47
C LEU A 218 -16.74 3.50 2.15
N PRO A 219 -16.09 4.44 1.43
CA PRO A 219 -15.48 5.62 2.06
C PRO A 219 -16.51 6.50 2.80
N ASP A 220 -17.69 6.70 2.22
CA ASP A 220 -18.74 7.52 2.84
C ASP A 220 -19.37 6.83 4.06
N ARG A 221 -19.54 5.50 3.98
CA ARG A 221 -19.97 4.69 5.14
C ARG A 221 -18.96 4.70 6.26
N THR A 222 -17.66 4.62 5.94
CA THR A 222 -16.58 4.73 6.92
C THR A 222 -16.66 6.09 7.61
N ARG A 223 -16.82 7.17 6.83
CA ARG A 223 -16.96 8.54 7.35
C ARG A 223 -18.15 8.66 8.30
N ALA A 224 -19.32 8.18 7.89
CA ALA A 224 -20.53 8.22 8.72
C ALA A 224 -20.37 7.43 10.02
N ALA A 225 -19.83 6.21 9.94
CA ALA A 225 -19.60 5.39 11.13
C ALA A 225 -18.64 6.04 12.13
N LEU A 226 -17.62 6.75 11.65
CA LEU A 226 -16.70 7.51 12.50
C LEU A 226 -17.38 8.74 13.14
N ASP A 227 -18.15 9.50 12.37
CA ASP A 227 -18.90 10.65 12.88
C ASP A 227 -19.86 10.21 13.99
N ASP A 228 -20.65 9.17 13.74
CA ASP A 228 -21.62 8.62 14.70
C ASP A 228 -20.93 8.10 15.97
N ALA A 229 -19.85 7.32 15.81
CA ALA A 229 -19.12 6.74 16.94
C ALA A 229 -18.50 7.81 17.84
N VAL A 230 -17.93 8.87 17.23
CA VAL A 230 -17.33 9.96 18.00
C VAL A 230 -18.41 10.77 18.70
N ARG A 231 -19.55 11.09 18.05
CA ARG A 231 -20.64 11.83 18.69
C ARG A 231 -21.30 11.07 19.84
N ALA A 232 -21.38 9.75 19.74
CA ALA A 232 -21.96 8.90 20.77
C ALA A 232 -21.01 8.67 21.96
N ALA A 233 -19.70 8.85 21.77
CA ALA A 233 -18.70 8.63 22.81
C ALA A 233 -18.70 9.75 23.88
N SER A 234 -18.38 9.40 25.12
CA SER A 234 -18.20 10.38 26.19
C SER A 234 -17.06 11.34 25.86
N GLY A 235 -17.35 12.66 25.89
CA GLY A 235 -16.38 13.69 25.50
C GLY A 235 -16.31 13.96 23.99
N GLY A 236 -17.15 13.29 23.20
CA GLY A 236 -17.34 13.56 21.79
C GLY A 236 -18.16 14.83 21.53
N ASP A 237 -17.84 15.52 20.44
CA ASP A 237 -18.63 16.63 19.92
C ASP A 237 -18.51 16.72 18.40
N ALA A 238 -19.23 17.68 17.80
CA ALA A 238 -19.30 17.84 16.36
C ALA A 238 -17.95 18.18 15.71
N GLU A 239 -17.09 18.92 16.41
CA GLU A 239 -15.79 19.34 15.91
C GLU A 239 -14.82 18.15 15.88
N LEU A 240 -14.79 17.40 16.97
CA LEU A 240 -13.99 16.18 17.08
C LEU A 240 -14.47 15.13 16.06
N ALA A 241 -15.78 14.95 15.91
CA ALA A 241 -16.37 14.04 14.94
C ALA A 241 -15.98 14.41 13.50
N ALA A 242 -15.98 15.69 13.15
CA ALA A 242 -15.53 16.18 11.85
C ALA A 242 -14.04 15.88 11.60
N ARG A 243 -13.16 16.03 12.60
CA ARG A 243 -11.73 15.67 12.48
C ARG A 243 -11.55 14.18 12.20
N TRP A 244 -12.16 13.31 13.02
CA TRP A 244 -12.06 11.86 12.85
C TRP A 244 -12.63 11.39 11.51
N SER A 245 -13.76 11.95 11.09
CA SER A 245 -14.37 11.73 9.77
C SER A 245 -13.48 12.18 8.61
N GLY A 246 -12.69 13.24 8.81
CA GLY A 246 -11.69 13.71 7.86
C GLY A 246 -10.55 12.70 7.62
N TRP A 247 -10.21 11.91 8.65
CA TRP A 247 -9.16 10.88 8.60
C TRP A 247 -9.64 9.51 8.11
N GLN A 248 -10.88 9.40 7.63
CA GLN A 248 -11.53 8.11 7.36
C GLN A 248 -10.72 7.15 6.47
N ALA A 249 -9.98 7.66 5.48
CA ALA A 249 -9.22 6.81 4.56
C ALA A 249 -8.05 6.12 5.27
N GLU A 250 -7.35 6.85 6.14
CA GLU A 250 -6.22 6.33 6.91
C GLU A 250 -6.70 5.43 8.05
N LEU A 251 -7.78 5.82 8.73
CA LEU A 251 -8.35 5.01 9.82
C LEU A 251 -8.91 3.67 9.33
N PHE A 252 -9.52 3.65 8.14
CA PHE A 252 -9.90 2.38 7.50
C PHE A 252 -8.69 1.52 7.19
N ALA A 253 -7.62 2.10 6.62
CA ALA A 253 -6.42 1.35 6.27
C ALA A 253 -5.67 0.82 7.51
N ASP A 254 -5.63 1.60 8.59
CA ASP A 254 -5.12 1.19 9.91
C ASP A 254 -5.96 0.02 10.46
N ALA A 255 -7.29 0.13 10.48
CA ALA A 255 -8.18 -0.96 10.92
C ALA A 255 -8.06 -2.20 10.03
N PHE A 256 -7.97 -2.00 8.72
CA PHE A 256 -7.80 -3.08 7.75
C PHE A 256 -6.49 -3.84 7.98
N SER A 257 -5.37 -3.12 8.19
CA SER A 257 -4.10 -3.75 8.49
C SER A 257 -4.12 -4.47 9.84
N ALA A 258 -4.79 -3.91 10.86
CA ALA A 258 -4.97 -4.55 12.15
C ALA A 258 -5.77 -5.87 12.05
N VAL A 259 -6.87 -5.91 11.27
CA VAL A 259 -7.61 -7.18 11.08
C VAL A 259 -6.86 -8.16 10.18
N MET A 260 -5.95 -7.70 9.31
CA MET A 260 -5.23 -8.59 8.39
C MET A 260 -3.97 -9.19 9.02
N ILE A 261 -3.19 -8.39 9.75
CA ILE A 261 -1.87 -8.75 10.26
C ILE A 261 -1.63 -8.31 11.73
N ALA A 262 -2.69 -7.89 12.44
CA ALA A 262 -2.70 -7.64 13.89
C ALA A 262 -1.42 -6.98 14.43
N ASP A 263 -0.62 -7.73 15.21
CA ASP A 263 0.59 -7.22 15.87
C ASP A 263 1.62 -6.63 14.92
N ALA A 264 1.73 -7.19 13.72
CA ALA A 264 2.64 -6.65 12.72
C ALA A 264 2.19 -5.26 12.23
N ALA A 265 0.88 -4.97 12.20
CA ALA A 265 0.39 -3.63 11.88
C ALA A 265 0.71 -2.64 13.01
N ALA A 266 0.43 -3.02 14.26
CA ALA A 266 0.73 -2.17 15.41
C ALA A 266 2.23 -1.88 15.52
N TRP A 267 3.09 -2.90 15.38
CA TRP A 267 4.55 -2.74 15.32
C TRP A 267 4.98 -1.79 14.19
N ALA A 268 4.45 -1.96 12.97
CA ALA A 268 4.84 -1.11 11.85
C ALA A 268 4.48 0.37 12.08
N VAL A 269 3.29 0.65 12.62
CA VAL A 269 2.91 2.02 12.99
C VAL A 269 3.77 2.55 14.14
N ASP A 270 4.10 1.71 15.12
CA ASP A 270 4.97 2.09 16.24
C ASP A 270 6.35 2.56 15.77
N GLU A 271 6.97 1.82 14.83
CA GLU A 271 8.25 2.17 14.24
C GLU A 271 8.18 3.44 13.37
N LEU A 272 7.13 3.58 12.55
CA LEU A 272 6.96 4.76 11.69
C LEU A 272 6.69 6.04 12.47
N GLU A 273 5.97 5.94 13.59
CA GLU A 273 5.65 7.06 14.46
C GLU A 273 6.71 7.27 15.57
N HIS A 274 7.76 6.42 15.61
CA HIS A 274 8.81 6.54 16.61
C HIS A 274 9.50 7.90 16.50
N ALA A 275 9.37 8.71 17.56
CA ALA A 275 9.86 10.07 17.55
C ALA A 275 10.14 10.59 18.97
N ALA A 276 10.83 11.74 19.04
CA ALA A 276 11.04 12.46 20.29
C ALA A 276 9.70 12.76 21.00
N PRO A 277 9.67 12.78 22.35
CA PRO A 277 8.43 12.98 23.11
C PRO A 277 7.62 14.21 22.67
N ALA A 278 8.28 15.32 22.33
CA ALA A 278 7.61 16.53 21.87
C ALA A 278 6.78 16.30 20.57
N ARG A 279 7.26 15.46 19.65
CA ARG A 279 6.54 15.13 18.41
C ARG A 279 5.37 14.17 18.68
N LEU A 280 5.56 13.20 19.57
CA LEU A 280 4.49 12.29 19.99
C LEU A 280 3.36 13.01 20.73
N ALA A 281 3.69 14.04 21.51
CA ALA A 281 2.75 14.91 22.20
C ALA A 281 2.19 16.05 21.32
N GLY A 282 2.56 16.11 20.03
CA GLY A 282 2.07 17.11 19.10
C GLY A 282 0.69 16.77 18.53
N LEU A 283 -0.11 17.81 18.21
CA LEU A 283 -1.32 17.63 17.40
C LEU A 283 -0.97 17.52 15.92
N SER A 284 -1.81 16.82 15.17
CA SER A 284 -1.76 16.84 13.72
C SER A 284 -2.06 18.24 13.18
N PRO A 285 -1.23 18.78 12.27
CA PRO A 285 -1.55 20.03 11.59
C PRO A 285 -2.89 19.96 10.84
N PRO A 286 -3.59 21.09 10.62
CA PRO A 286 -4.78 21.12 9.78
C PRO A 286 -4.53 20.51 8.40
N GLY A 287 -5.42 19.63 7.95
CA GLY A 287 -5.31 18.93 6.66
C GLY A 287 -4.32 17.75 6.65
N HIS A 288 -3.66 17.45 7.77
CA HIS A 288 -2.85 16.24 7.90
C HIS A 288 -3.76 15.00 7.83
N PRO A 289 -3.37 13.94 7.08
CA PRO A 289 -4.26 12.80 6.82
C PRO A 289 -4.45 11.86 8.01
N TYR A 290 -3.61 11.98 9.05
CA TYR A 290 -3.65 11.11 10.24
C TYR A 290 -4.05 11.86 11.52
N PRO A 291 -4.65 11.14 12.50
CA PRO A 291 -4.74 11.59 13.88
C PRO A 291 -3.35 11.83 14.50
N PRO A 292 -3.27 12.51 15.66
CA PRO A 292 -2.00 12.70 16.36
C PRO A 292 -1.27 11.37 16.60
N PRO A 293 0.07 11.31 16.50
CA PRO A 293 0.83 10.05 16.55
C PRO A 293 0.51 9.16 17.76
N LEU A 294 0.41 9.76 18.96
CA LEU A 294 0.06 9.01 20.17
C LEU A 294 -1.36 8.42 20.12
N VAL A 295 -2.31 9.16 19.54
CA VAL A 295 -3.71 8.72 19.35
C VAL A 295 -3.77 7.58 18.33
N ARG A 296 -3.02 7.69 17.22
CA ARG A 296 -2.91 6.63 16.21
C ARG A 296 -2.36 5.34 16.82
N ARG A 297 -1.28 5.42 17.60
CA ARG A 297 -0.69 4.27 18.32
C ARG A 297 -1.70 3.65 19.29
N ALA A 298 -2.43 4.47 20.04
CA ALA A 298 -3.48 3.99 20.96
C ALA A 298 -4.64 3.30 20.23
N LEU A 299 -5.05 3.84 19.08
CA LEU A 299 -6.07 3.23 18.23
C LEU A 299 -5.65 1.86 17.69
N LEU A 300 -4.43 1.75 17.14
CA LEU A 300 -3.90 0.46 16.67
C LEU A 300 -3.82 -0.57 17.79
N GLY A 301 -3.34 -0.15 18.98
CA GLY A 301 -3.32 -1.02 20.15
C GLY A 301 -4.71 -1.55 20.52
N GLU A 302 -5.71 -0.68 20.54
CA GLU A 302 -7.10 -1.05 20.83
C GLU A 302 -7.73 -1.95 19.75
N LEU A 303 -7.46 -1.68 18.46
CA LEU A 303 -7.90 -2.52 17.34
C LEU A 303 -7.32 -3.93 17.47
N VAL A 304 -6.01 -4.07 17.68
CA VAL A 304 -5.34 -5.37 17.80
C VAL A 304 -5.85 -6.17 19.01
N ARG A 305 -6.02 -5.50 20.15
CA ARG A 305 -6.61 -6.11 21.37
C ARG A 305 -7.98 -6.74 21.07
N ARG A 306 -8.84 -6.04 20.34
CA ARG A 306 -10.17 -6.54 19.94
C ARG A 306 -10.09 -7.65 18.90
N VAL A 307 -9.19 -7.56 17.92
CA VAL A 307 -8.97 -8.60 16.90
C VAL A 307 -8.57 -9.94 17.55
N ARG A 308 -7.69 -9.89 18.55
CA ARG A 308 -7.29 -11.05 19.35
C ARG A 308 -8.43 -11.62 20.21
N ARG A 309 -9.55 -10.90 20.31
CA ARG A 309 -10.65 -11.15 21.26
C ARG A 309 -10.16 -11.21 22.70
N GLU A 310 -9.25 -10.33 23.08
CA GLU A 310 -9.02 -10.00 24.50
C GLU A 310 -10.26 -9.26 25.05
N HIS A 311 -11.40 -9.95 25.07
CA HIS A 311 -12.55 -9.58 25.88
C HIS A 311 -12.13 -9.84 27.32
N GLY A 312 -12.36 -8.87 28.21
CA GLY A 312 -12.13 -9.03 29.64
C GLY A 312 -13.03 -10.11 30.24
N ALA A 313 -12.68 -11.37 30.03
CA ALA A 313 -13.14 -12.52 30.77
C ALA A 313 -11.89 -13.18 31.35
N ALA A 314 -11.76 -13.04 32.66
CA ALA A 314 -10.85 -13.75 33.55
C ALA A 314 -10.25 -15.03 32.93
N HIS A 315 -9.03 -14.92 32.42
CA HIS A 315 -8.08 -16.03 32.49
C HIS A 315 -7.13 -15.67 33.63
N GLN A 316 -7.50 -16.08 34.85
CA GLN A 316 -6.51 -16.17 35.92
C GLN A 316 -5.36 -17.03 35.37
N PRO A 317 -4.10 -16.57 35.43
CA PRO A 317 -3.01 -17.50 35.24
C PRO A 317 -3.13 -18.59 36.31
N ALA A 318 -3.14 -19.85 35.88
CA ALA A 318 -2.96 -20.95 36.81
C ALA A 318 -1.72 -20.66 37.68
N PRO A 319 -1.77 -20.90 39.00
CA PRO A 319 -0.68 -20.53 39.89
C PRO A 319 0.62 -21.17 39.40
N ALA A 320 1.63 -20.34 39.19
CA ALA A 320 2.97 -20.77 38.83
C ALA A 320 3.43 -21.85 39.81
N ALA A 321 3.82 -23.01 39.28
CA ALA A 321 4.51 -24.02 40.05
C ALA A 321 5.75 -23.39 40.70
N ALA A 322 5.91 -23.65 42.00
CA ALA A 322 6.93 -23.04 42.85
C ALA A 322 8.35 -23.16 42.24
N PRO A 323 9.20 -22.13 42.41
CA PRO A 323 10.58 -22.21 41.96
C PRO A 323 11.36 -23.26 42.76
N ALA A 324 12.15 -24.07 42.04
CA ALA A 324 13.17 -24.92 42.62
C ALA A 324 14.23 -24.08 43.35
N PRO A 325 14.88 -24.61 44.41
CA PRO A 325 15.79 -23.84 45.26
C PRO A 325 17.05 -23.40 44.51
N ALA A 326 17.40 -22.13 44.70
CA ALA A 326 18.57 -21.48 44.10
C ALA A 326 19.88 -22.09 44.62
N VAL A 327 20.78 -22.41 43.68
CA VAL A 327 22.18 -22.74 43.96
C VAL A 327 22.96 -21.44 44.16
N ALA A 328 23.67 -21.34 45.28
CA ALA A 328 24.45 -20.18 45.67
C ALA A 328 25.69 -19.97 44.78
N VAL A 329 25.92 -18.72 44.37
CA VAL A 329 27.15 -18.24 43.71
C VAL A 329 27.83 -17.23 44.67
N PRO A 330 29.17 -17.27 44.83
CA PRO A 330 29.89 -16.46 45.82
C PRO A 330 30.03 -14.98 45.42
N PRO A 331 30.33 -14.07 46.38
CA PRO A 331 30.31 -12.63 46.15
C PRO A 331 31.57 -12.13 45.42
N ALA A 332 31.36 -11.20 44.49
CA ALA A 332 32.41 -10.46 43.80
C ALA A 332 32.81 -9.17 44.54
N VAL A 333 34.05 -8.77 44.28
CA VAL A 333 34.89 -7.77 44.96
C VAL A 333 34.42 -6.33 44.75
N ALA A 334 34.62 -5.49 45.78
CA ALA A 334 34.30 -4.07 45.82
C ALA A 334 35.22 -3.19 44.95
N VAL A 335 34.63 -2.18 44.29
CA VAL A 335 35.31 -1.11 43.54
C VAL A 335 34.94 0.25 44.18
N PRO A 336 35.87 1.20 44.34
CA PRO A 336 35.66 2.47 45.07
C PRO A 336 34.85 3.53 44.29
N PRO A 337 34.32 4.58 44.98
CA PRO A 337 33.35 5.50 44.42
C PRO A 337 33.97 6.57 43.52
N ALA A 338 33.30 6.88 42.41
CA ALA A 338 33.61 7.97 41.52
C ALA A 338 32.88 9.27 41.92
N VAL A 339 33.55 10.39 41.58
CA VAL A 339 33.28 11.78 41.91
C VAL A 339 31.92 12.29 41.37
N ALA A 340 31.24 13.09 42.19
CA ALA A 340 29.94 13.69 41.91
C ALA A 340 29.97 14.72 40.76
N VAL A 341 29.08 14.54 39.79
CA VAL A 341 28.70 15.53 38.77
C VAL A 341 27.30 16.07 39.14
N PRO A 342 27.03 17.39 39.01
CA PRO A 342 25.75 17.98 39.43
C PRO A 342 24.57 17.46 38.60
N PRO A 343 23.34 17.45 39.17
CA PRO A 343 22.20 16.79 38.55
C PRO A 343 21.74 17.55 37.31
N ALA A 344 21.90 16.93 36.14
CA ALA A 344 21.02 17.18 35.02
C ALA A 344 19.60 16.78 35.45
N VAL A 345 18.61 17.62 35.14
CA VAL A 345 17.19 17.27 35.30
C VAL A 345 16.93 15.99 34.53
N ALA A 346 16.88 14.87 35.24
CA ALA A 346 16.67 13.56 34.68
C ALA A 346 15.23 13.47 34.18
N VAL A 347 15.03 13.64 32.88
CA VAL A 347 13.85 13.10 32.20
C VAL A 347 14.01 11.58 32.28
N PRO A 348 13.07 10.84 32.90
CA PRO A 348 13.20 9.39 32.99
C PRO A 348 13.23 8.81 31.57
N PRO A 349 14.12 7.85 31.27
CA PRO A 349 14.08 7.14 30.01
C PRO A 349 12.83 6.25 30.02
N VAL A 350 11.72 6.75 29.47
CA VAL A 350 10.57 5.91 29.15
C VAL A 350 10.88 5.20 27.83
N THR A 351 11.92 4.38 27.81
CA THR A 351 12.13 3.41 26.73
C THR A 351 11.18 2.25 27.00
N ARG A 352 9.95 2.34 26.45
CA ARG A 352 9.12 1.14 26.33
C ARG A 352 9.86 0.11 25.48
N PRO A 353 9.75 -1.19 25.79
CA PRO A 353 10.13 -2.22 24.84
C PRO A 353 9.42 -1.94 23.51
N THR A 354 10.17 -1.91 22.42
CA THR A 354 9.60 -1.90 21.07
C THR A 354 8.65 -3.09 20.92
N GLY A 355 7.41 -2.84 20.50
CA GLY A 355 6.40 -3.88 20.28
C GLY A 355 5.36 -4.10 21.38
N GLU A 356 5.34 -3.31 22.47
CA GLU A 356 4.18 -3.31 23.38
C GLU A 356 3.00 -2.51 22.79
N LEU A 357 1.82 -3.13 22.70
CA LEU A 357 0.60 -2.46 22.26
C LEU A 357 0.33 -1.25 23.16
N THR A 358 0.32 -0.05 22.57
CA THR A 358 -0.02 1.16 23.33
C THR A 358 -1.52 1.14 23.61
N THR A 359 -1.90 0.87 24.85
CA THR A 359 -3.30 1.01 25.29
C THR A 359 -3.65 2.48 25.50
N VAL A 360 -4.96 2.80 25.52
CA VAL A 360 -5.43 4.15 25.87
C VAL A 360 -4.90 4.55 27.26
N ALA A 361 -5.00 3.66 28.25
CA ALA A 361 -4.49 3.90 29.60
C ALA A 361 -2.96 4.13 29.60
N ALA A 362 -2.20 3.38 28.80
CA ALA A 362 -0.76 3.58 28.68
C ALA A 362 -0.44 4.92 28.00
N ALA A 363 -1.22 5.36 27.01
CA ALA A 363 -1.06 6.67 26.38
C ALA A 363 -1.36 7.81 27.37
N GLU A 364 -2.42 7.68 28.17
CA GLU A 364 -2.76 8.64 29.23
C GLU A 364 -1.69 8.72 30.31
N ALA A 365 -1.19 7.58 30.78
CA ALA A 365 -0.10 7.51 31.75
C ALA A 365 1.18 8.15 31.19
N TRP A 366 1.48 7.95 29.90
CA TRP A 366 2.61 8.59 29.24
C TRP A 366 2.45 10.12 29.15
N LEU A 367 1.25 10.63 28.84
CA LEU A 367 0.97 12.06 28.85
C LEU A 367 1.12 12.68 30.25
N ALA A 368 0.69 11.97 31.29
CA ALA A 368 0.89 12.40 32.67
C ALA A 368 2.38 12.44 33.05
N ALA A 369 3.15 11.41 32.69
CA ALA A 369 4.57 11.31 33.03
C ALA A 369 5.47 12.31 32.29
N THR A 370 5.10 12.73 31.09
CA THR A 370 5.86 13.71 30.31
C THR A 370 5.68 15.16 30.78
N ASN A 371 4.90 15.39 31.85
CA ASN A 371 4.46 16.73 32.29
C ASN A 371 3.88 17.55 31.14
N ALA A 372 3.27 16.88 30.14
CA ALA A 372 2.55 17.54 29.07
C ALA A 372 1.34 18.23 29.70
N ALA A 373 1.49 19.50 30.05
CA ALA A 373 0.47 20.34 30.60
C ALA A 373 -0.06 21.31 29.54
N GLY A 374 -1.28 21.80 29.75
CA GLY A 374 -1.88 22.82 28.89
C GLY A 374 -2.76 22.30 27.76
N PRO A 375 -3.16 23.18 26.83
CA PRO A 375 -4.23 22.93 25.86
C PRO A 375 -3.99 21.71 24.96
N THR A 376 -2.77 21.50 24.50
CA THR A 376 -2.39 20.35 23.65
C THR A 376 -2.63 19.01 24.34
N ALA A 377 -2.27 18.89 25.62
CA ALA A 377 -2.47 17.65 26.36
C ALA A 377 -3.95 17.41 26.69
N ALA A 378 -4.73 18.47 26.92
CA ALA A 378 -6.18 18.36 27.06
C ALA A 378 -6.83 17.88 25.76
N GLU A 379 -6.38 18.40 24.61
CA GLU A 379 -6.87 17.98 23.30
C GLU A 379 -6.51 16.52 22.96
N LEU A 380 -5.29 16.08 23.27
CA LEU A 380 -4.91 14.68 23.11
C LEU A 380 -5.78 13.75 23.98
N ARG A 381 -6.11 14.14 25.22
CA ARG A 381 -7.03 13.37 26.07
C ARG A 381 -8.44 13.29 25.48
N ARG A 382 -8.96 14.38 24.87
CA ARG A 382 -10.24 14.35 24.14
C ARG A 382 -10.21 13.33 23.00
N HIS A 383 -9.13 13.31 22.22
CA HIS A 383 -8.96 12.31 21.16
C HIS A 383 -8.85 10.88 21.71
N LEU A 384 -8.08 10.66 22.78
CA LEU A 384 -7.91 9.35 23.40
C LEU A 384 -9.23 8.79 23.98
N ALA A 385 -10.08 9.65 24.53
CA ALA A 385 -11.36 9.25 25.12
C ALA A 385 -12.31 8.56 24.12
N VAL A 386 -12.25 8.92 22.84
CA VAL A 386 -13.13 8.34 21.81
C VAL A 386 -12.54 7.12 21.09
N VAL A 387 -11.25 6.80 21.33
CA VAL A 387 -10.55 5.67 20.67
C VAL A 387 -11.30 4.34 20.80
N PRO A 388 -11.81 3.91 21.97
CA PRO A 388 -12.51 2.63 22.09
C PRO A 388 -13.77 2.55 21.22
N ALA A 389 -14.54 3.64 21.14
CA ALA A 389 -15.75 3.70 20.33
C ALA A 389 -15.44 3.68 18.83
N VAL A 390 -14.40 4.42 18.42
CA VAL A 390 -13.94 4.43 17.03
C VAL A 390 -13.40 3.06 16.59
N ALA A 391 -12.58 2.41 17.43
CA ALA A 391 -12.06 1.07 17.15
C ALA A 391 -13.21 0.07 16.94
N GLU A 392 -14.24 0.10 17.79
CA GLU A 392 -15.42 -0.75 17.63
C GLU A 392 -16.16 -0.47 16.33
N ALA A 393 -16.42 0.80 16.02
CA ALA A 393 -17.13 1.19 14.80
C ALA A 393 -16.39 0.77 13.52
N LEU A 394 -15.05 0.85 13.51
CA LEU A 394 -14.23 0.39 12.39
C LEU A 394 -14.27 -1.13 12.22
N LEU A 395 -14.18 -1.90 13.32
CA LEU A 395 -14.23 -3.37 13.26
C LEU A 395 -15.63 -3.89 12.90
N ALA A 396 -16.68 -3.21 13.39
CA ALA A 396 -18.08 -3.49 13.11
C ALA A 396 -18.56 -2.91 11.77
N LEU A 397 -17.71 -2.16 11.05
CA LEU A 397 -18.07 -1.49 9.80
C LEU A 397 -18.68 -2.50 8.80
N PRO A 398 -19.94 -2.29 8.36
CA PRO A 398 -20.59 -3.22 7.45
C PRO A 398 -19.96 -3.20 6.05
N ILE A 399 -19.57 -4.38 5.58
CA ILE A 399 -19.09 -4.64 4.22
C ILE A 399 -19.93 -5.75 3.60
N GLY A 400 -21.13 -5.37 3.15
CA GLY A 400 -22.09 -6.28 2.54
C GLY A 400 -22.83 -7.06 3.61
N PRO A 401 -22.87 -8.41 3.56
CA PRO A 401 -23.56 -9.22 4.56
C PRO A 401 -22.74 -9.46 5.84
N THR A 402 -21.56 -8.85 5.96
CA THR A 402 -20.61 -9.11 7.06
C THR A 402 -19.95 -7.81 7.54
N THR A 403 -19.05 -7.89 8.52
CA THR A 403 -18.28 -6.76 9.04
C THR A 403 -16.81 -6.81 8.59
N LEU A 404 -16.07 -5.71 8.73
CA LEU A 404 -14.64 -5.65 8.42
C LEU A 404 -13.85 -6.76 9.13
N LEU A 405 -14.08 -6.95 10.44
CA LEU A 405 -13.42 -7.99 11.23
C LEU A 405 -13.76 -9.40 10.72
N ALA A 406 -15.04 -9.68 10.46
CA ALA A 406 -15.47 -11.00 10.03
C ALA A 406 -14.95 -11.34 8.62
N ALA A 407 -14.91 -10.37 7.70
CA ALA A 407 -14.39 -10.61 6.34
C ALA A 407 -12.89 -10.89 6.30
N ALA A 408 -12.12 -10.40 7.27
CA ALA A 408 -10.69 -10.68 7.37
C ALA A 408 -10.39 -12.17 7.60
N GLY A 409 -11.38 -12.94 8.09
CA GLY A 409 -11.26 -14.37 8.32
C GLY A 409 -10.22 -14.71 9.38
N VAL A 410 -10.06 -13.84 10.39
CA VAL A 410 -9.16 -14.05 11.51
C VAL A 410 -9.76 -15.10 12.44
N ASP A 411 -8.92 -16.06 12.82
CA ASP A 411 -9.22 -17.03 13.85
C ASP A 411 -8.42 -16.68 15.12
N PRO A 412 -9.09 -16.39 16.25
CA PRO A 412 -8.41 -16.01 17.49
C PRO A 412 -7.39 -17.05 17.98
N ALA A 413 -7.61 -18.33 17.69
CA ALA A 413 -6.70 -19.40 18.11
C ALA A 413 -5.30 -19.27 17.48
N TRP A 414 -5.13 -18.41 16.47
CA TRP A 414 -3.81 -18.09 15.93
C TRP A 414 -2.92 -17.35 16.93
N PHE A 415 -3.52 -16.60 17.86
CA PHE A 415 -2.83 -15.77 18.86
C PHE A 415 -2.61 -16.47 20.20
N ASP A 416 -3.24 -17.64 20.43
CA ASP A 416 -3.06 -18.42 21.65
C ASP A 416 -1.57 -18.78 21.87
N PRO A 417 -1.13 -18.98 23.13
CA PRO A 417 0.17 -19.57 23.41
C PRO A 417 0.34 -20.91 22.69
N GLY A 418 1.34 -21.02 21.83
CA GLY A 418 1.54 -22.21 20.98
C GLY A 418 0.65 -22.28 19.74
N GLY A 419 -0.20 -21.28 19.51
CA GLY A 419 -0.99 -21.10 18.30
C GLY A 419 -0.13 -20.89 17.05
N ARG A 420 -0.80 -20.69 15.90
CA ARG A 420 -0.12 -20.64 14.59
C ARG A 420 0.98 -19.59 14.51
N ILE A 421 0.78 -18.40 15.07
CA ILE A 421 1.77 -17.32 15.01
C ILE A 421 3.02 -17.73 15.81
N ALA A 422 2.86 -18.15 17.06
CA ALA A 422 3.98 -18.59 17.91
C ALA A 422 4.76 -19.78 17.32
N SER A 423 4.03 -20.75 16.74
CA SER A 423 4.62 -21.90 16.05
C SER A 423 5.46 -21.48 14.83
N TRP A 424 4.95 -20.56 14.01
CA TRP A 424 5.65 -20.06 12.83
C TRP A 424 6.85 -19.17 13.21
N THR A 425 6.72 -18.35 14.26
CA THR A 425 7.81 -17.55 14.83
C THR A 425 8.98 -18.44 15.25
N THR A 426 8.69 -19.56 15.94
CA THR A 426 9.70 -20.54 16.32
C THR A 426 10.33 -21.21 15.10
N SER A 427 9.51 -21.59 14.12
CA SER A 427 9.95 -22.21 12.87
C SER A 427 10.91 -21.31 12.07
N LEU A 428 10.71 -20.00 12.06
CA LEU A 428 11.56 -19.02 11.38
C LEU A 428 12.99 -18.92 11.96
N ARG A 429 13.28 -19.57 13.09
CA ARG A 429 14.63 -19.68 13.65
C ARG A 429 15.47 -20.79 13.02
N SER A 430 14.83 -21.73 12.33
CA SER A 430 15.49 -22.90 11.71
C SER A 430 15.67 -22.71 10.21
N ASP A 431 16.74 -23.29 9.65
CA ASP A 431 16.97 -23.38 8.21
C ASP A 431 17.18 -24.85 7.81
N PRO A 432 16.28 -25.47 7.04
CA PRO A 432 15.09 -24.89 6.41
C PRO A 432 13.95 -24.59 7.42
N VAL A 433 13.05 -23.68 7.06
CA VAL A 433 11.86 -23.33 7.87
C VAL A 433 10.86 -24.51 7.86
N PRO A 434 10.57 -25.17 8.99
CA PRO A 434 9.82 -26.43 9.05
C PRO A 434 8.29 -26.25 9.03
N ILE A 435 7.76 -25.42 8.12
CA ILE A 435 6.30 -25.27 7.92
C ILE A 435 5.85 -26.19 6.78
N SER A 436 4.81 -27.00 6.98
CA SER A 436 4.35 -27.94 5.96
C SER A 436 3.82 -27.23 4.69
N PRO A 437 3.98 -27.81 3.48
CA PRO A 437 3.41 -27.25 2.26
C PRO A 437 1.90 -27.01 2.33
N HIS A 438 1.17 -27.88 3.03
CA HIS A 438 -0.27 -27.72 3.23
C HIS A 438 -0.58 -26.42 4.01
N ALA A 439 0.12 -26.16 5.11
CA ALA A 439 -0.09 -24.94 5.89
C ALA A 439 0.28 -23.67 5.12
N ARG A 440 1.35 -23.73 4.30
CA ARG A 440 1.78 -22.60 3.44
C ARG A 440 0.77 -22.27 2.36
N ARG A 441 0.02 -23.24 1.84
CA ARG A 441 -0.94 -23.03 0.74
C ARG A 441 -2.31 -22.51 1.19
N THR A 442 -2.50 -22.21 2.47
CA THR A 442 -3.75 -21.64 2.98
C THR A 442 -3.87 -20.15 2.67
N ARG A 443 -5.10 -19.63 2.49
CA ARG A 443 -5.34 -18.19 2.25
C ARG A 443 -4.66 -17.23 3.23
N PRO A 444 -4.69 -17.46 4.57
CA PRO A 444 -4.05 -16.55 5.53
C PRO A 444 -2.54 -16.75 5.67
N ALA A 445 -1.92 -17.71 4.97
CA ALA A 445 -0.52 -18.09 5.19
C ALA A 445 0.46 -16.91 5.08
N ALA A 446 0.31 -16.04 4.08
CA ALA A 446 1.20 -14.89 3.93
C ALA A 446 1.04 -13.89 5.10
N ARG A 447 -0.21 -13.63 5.53
CA ARG A 447 -0.50 -12.76 6.68
C ARG A 447 0.05 -13.33 7.99
N LEU A 448 -0.02 -14.65 8.17
CA LEU A 448 0.57 -15.34 9.32
C LEU A 448 2.10 -15.33 9.28
N ALA A 449 2.71 -15.50 8.11
CA ALA A 449 4.17 -15.42 7.96
C ALA A 449 4.71 -14.03 8.31
N VAL A 450 4.04 -12.94 7.89
CA VAL A 450 4.44 -11.57 8.26
C VAL A 450 4.33 -11.34 9.76
N GLN A 451 3.22 -11.74 10.38
CA GLN A 451 3.04 -11.68 11.84
C GLN A 451 4.15 -12.43 12.58
N ALA A 452 4.38 -13.69 12.18
CA ALA A 452 5.42 -14.51 12.74
C ALA A 452 6.83 -13.93 12.54
N GLY A 453 7.05 -13.28 11.40
CA GLY A 453 8.28 -12.60 11.02
C GLY A 453 8.59 -11.39 11.89
N VAL A 454 7.61 -10.52 12.12
CA VAL A 454 7.73 -9.39 13.07
C VAL A 454 7.99 -9.93 14.48
N ALA A 455 7.20 -10.90 14.94
CA ALA A 455 7.40 -11.49 16.27
C ALA A 455 8.78 -12.16 16.42
N ALA A 456 9.30 -12.81 15.37
CA ALA A 456 10.64 -13.36 15.36
C ALA A 456 11.72 -12.28 15.39
N HIS A 457 11.50 -11.16 14.70
CA HIS A 457 12.44 -10.04 14.66
C HIS A 457 12.61 -9.40 16.04
N LEU A 458 11.52 -9.21 16.78
CA LEU A 458 11.55 -8.60 18.12
C LEU A 458 12.37 -9.38 19.15
N VAL A 459 12.64 -10.66 18.89
CA VAL A 459 13.37 -11.56 19.80
C VAL A 459 14.64 -12.14 19.18
N VAL A 460 15.01 -11.69 17.98
CA VAL A 460 16.20 -12.19 17.28
C VAL A 460 17.46 -11.61 17.94
N ALA A 461 18.49 -12.43 18.13
CA ALA A 461 19.77 -11.95 18.62
C ALA A 461 20.43 -11.01 17.59
N GLU A 462 21.29 -10.10 18.08
CA GLU A 462 22.09 -9.24 17.22
C GLU A 462 22.91 -10.08 16.22
N GLY A 463 22.97 -9.63 14.96
CA GLY A 463 23.64 -10.35 13.86
C GLY A 463 22.82 -11.49 13.22
N GLN A 464 21.65 -11.85 13.73
CA GLN A 464 20.79 -12.90 13.14
C GLN A 464 19.69 -12.37 12.21
N SER A 465 19.55 -11.04 12.10
CA SER A 465 18.55 -10.34 11.29
C SER A 465 18.59 -10.71 9.81
N ASP A 466 19.77 -10.85 9.22
CA ASP A 466 19.91 -11.19 7.78
C ASP A 466 19.42 -12.61 7.49
N GLY A 467 19.71 -13.55 8.40
CA GLY A 467 19.20 -14.92 8.31
C GLY A 467 17.68 -14.95 8.41
N LEU A 468 17.10 -14.19 9.34
CA LEU A 468 15.65 -14.06 9.48
C LEU A 468 15.01 -13.45 8.22
N HIS A 469 15.58 -12.37 7.68
CA HIS A 469 15.11 -11.73 6.45
C HIS A 469 15.05 -12.73 5.29
N ARG A 470 16.14 -13.47 5.02
CA ARG A 470 16.18 -14.45 3.93
C ARG A 470 15.13 -15.55 4.10
N ARG A 471 15.01 -16.11 5.31
CA ARG A 471 14.05 -17.17 5.61
C ARG A 471 12.60 -16.70 5.50
N LEU A 472 12.29 -15.50 5.99
CA LEU A 472 10.96 -14.91 5.89
C LEU A 472 10.58 -14.62 4.42
N ALA A 473 11.47 -14.01 3.64
CA ALA A 473 11.23 -13.78 2.22
C ALA A 473 11.04 -15.10 1.45
N ALA A 474 11.87 -16.11 1.73
CA ALA A 474 11.76 -17.45 1.14
C ALA A 474 10.46 -18.18 1.53
N LEU A 475 9.99 -18.02 2.76
CA LEU A 475 8.70 -18.57 3.21
C LEU A 475 7.55 -17.88 2.46
N LEU A 476 7.52 -16.54 2.48
CA LEU A 476 6.42 -15.74 1.92
C LEU A 476 6.18 -16.00 0.44
N ARG A 477 7.23 -16.12 -0.39
CA ARG A 477 7.08 -16.44 -1.84
C ARG A 477 6.43 -17.81 -2.11
N THR A 478 6.30 -18.66 -1.09
CA THR A 478 5.65 -19.98 -1.21
C THR A 478 4.28 -20.01 -0.53
N CYS A 479 3.83 -18.90 0.03
CA CYS A 479 2.56 -18.80 0.73
C CYS A 479 1.37 -18.62 -0.21
N GLY A 480 0.19 -19.02 0.30
CA GLY A 480 -1.11 -18.83 -0.31
C GLY A 480 -1.49 -19.88 -1.35
N GLU A 481 -2.77 -19.88 -1.72
CA GLU A 481 -3.32 -20.85 -2.68
C GLU A 481 -2.67 -20.69 -4.07
N PRO A 482 -2.59 -21.76 -4.89
CA PRO A 482 -2.30 -21.64 -6.31
C PRO A 482 -3.28 -20.68 -7.00
N GLY A 483 -2.87 -20.05 -8.11
CA GLY A 483 -3.70 -19.09 -8.85
C GLY A 483 -3.02 -17.74 -9.11
N VAL A 484 -3.83 -16.71 -9.33
CA VAL A 484 -3.40 -15.36 -9.74
C VAL A 484 -3.65 -14.33 -8.63
N LEU A 485 -3.00 -13.16 -8.71
CA LEU A 485 -3.16 -12.05 -7.75
C LEU A 485 -4.59 -11.51 -7.65
N ALA A 486 -5.39 -11.72 -8.70
CA ALA A 486 -6.81 -11.44 -8.74
C ALA A 486 -7.48 -12.26 -9.84
N GLY A 487 -8.77 -12.55 -9.68
CA GLY A 487 -9.57 -13.20 -10.73
C GLY A 487 -9.62 -12.35 -12.01
N PRO A 488 -9.98 -12.95 -13.16
CA PRO A 488 -10.16 -12.17 -14.37
C PRO A 488 -11.24 -11.10 -14.13
N PRO A 489 -11.05 -9.84 -14.54
CA PRO A 489 -12.13 -8.88 -14.53
C PRO A 489 -13.35 -9.42 -15.30
N PRO A 490 -14.57 -9.01 -14.93
CA PRO A 490 -15.79 -9.43 -15.62
C PRO A 490 -15.67 -9.25 -17.14
N PRO A 491 -16.28 -10.16 -17.94
CA PRO A 491 -16.30 -10.02 -19.39
C PRO A 491 -16.86 -8.65 -19.80
N GLY A 492 -16.16 -7.96 -20.71
CA GLY A 492 -16.57 -6.65 -21.22
C GLY A 492 -16.03 -5.43 -20.43
N ASP A 493 -15.65 -5.58 -19.16
CA ASP A 493 -15.16 -4.45 -18.36
C ASP A 493 -13.86 -3.86 -18.91
N VAL A 494 -12.92 -4.73 -19.28
CA VAL A 494 -11.63 -4.31 -19.82
C VAL A 494 -11.79 -3.69 -21.21
N ALA A 495 -12.66 -4.25 -22.05
CA ALA A 495 -12.98 -3.67 -23.34
C ALA A 495 -13.65 -2.29 -23.17
N ALA A 496 -14.56 -2.13 -22.22
CA ALA A 496 -15.18 -0.84 -21.92
C ALA A 496 -14.16 0.19 -21.41
N ILE A 497 -13.21 -0.21 -20.54
CA ILE A 497 -12.10 0.65 -20.12
C ILE A 497 -11.23 1.02 -21.33
N ALA A 498 -10.85 0.05 -22.16
CA ALA A 498 -10.05 0.28 -23.35
C ALA A 498 -10.75 1.25 -24.31
N THR A 499 -12.05 1.06 -24.57
CA THR A 499 -12.85 1.97 -25.40
C THR A 499 -12.91 3.37 -24.80
N ARG A 500 -13.29 3.52 -23.52
CA ARG A 500 -13.37 4.85 -22.89
C ARG A 500 -12.03 5.59 -22.93
N LEU A 501 -10.95 4.90 -22.57
CA LEU A 501 -9.61 5.48 -22.59
C LEU A 501 -9.15 5.82 -24.00
N THR A 502 -9.53 5.01 -24.99
CA THR A 502 -9.22 5.24 -26.41
C THR A 502 -10.00 6.43 -26.97
N THR A 503 -11.32 6.47 -26.76
CA THR A 503 -12.17 7.61 -27.16
C THR A 503 -11.64 8.90 -26.54
N TRP A 504 -11.35 8.86 -25.25
CA TRP A 504 -10.78 9.98 -24.54
C TRP A 504 -9.42 10.43 -25.12
N LEU A 505 -8.54 9.48 -25.45
CA LEU A 505 -7.22 9.76 -26.03
C LEU A 505 -7.36 10.47 -27.39
N LEU A 506 -8.34 10.06 -28.19
CA LEU A 506 -8.61 10.65 -29.50
C LEU A 506 -9.21 12.05 -29.40
N ASP A 507 -10.23 12.24 -28.55
CA ASP A 507 -10.93 13.52 -28.35
C ASP A 507 -9.98 14.63 -27.87
N ARG A 508 -8.96 14.26 -27.07
CA ARG A 508 -7.97 15.21 -26.54
C ARG A 508 -6.78 15.45 -27.47
N GLY A 509 -6.48 14.53 -28.38
CA GLY A 509 -5.33 14.66 -29.31
C GLY A 509 -5.37 15.93 -30.17
N ASP A 510 -6.57 16.42 -30.46
CA ASP A 510 -6.79 17.63 -31.24
C ASP A 510 -6.48 18.88 -30.39
N THR A 511 -6.92 18.89 -29.13
CA THR A 511 -6.65 20.00 -28.19
C THR A 511 -5.18 20.09 -27.81
N LEU A 512 -4.53 18.94 -27.55
CA LEU A 512 -3.14 18.88 -27.12
C LEU A 512 -2.15 19.36 -28.19
N SER A 513 -2.49 19.16 -29.47
CA SER A 513 -1.65 19.60 -30.57
C SER A 513 -1.70 21.13 -30.73
N ALA A 514 -2.89 21.72 -30.61
CA ALA A 514 -3.08 23.17 -30.69
C ALA A 514 -2.36 23.93 -29.56
N GLU A 515 -2.35 23.40 -28.34
CA GLU A 515 -1.69 24.02 -27.19
C GLU A 515 -0.15 23.93 -27.23
N ALA A 516 0.39 22.83 -27.76
CA ALA A 516 1.83 22.66 -27.93
C ALA A 516 2.41 23.68 -28.92
N ASP A 517 1.67 23.97 -30.00
CA ASP A 517 2.07 24.96 -31.00
C ASP A 517 2.05 26.39 -30.40
N LEU A 518 1.05 26.73 -29.59
CA LEU A 518 0.98 28.03 -28.88
C LEU A 518 2.12 28.24 -27.88
N SER A 519 2.54 27.20 -27.17
CA SER A 519 3.65 27.27 -26.21
C SER A 519 5.00 27.48 -26.91
N ALA A 520 5.22 26.80 -28.04
CA ALA A 520 6.43 26.97 -28.85
C ALA A 520 6.52 28.38 -29.45
N GLU A 521 5.41 28.96 -29.89
CA GLU A 521 5.37 30.36 -30.36
C GLU A 521 5.66 31.37 -29.25
N ALA A 522 5.17 31.12 -28.03
CA ALA A 522 5.42 31.99 -26.88
C ALA A 522 6.91 31.96 -26.47
N GLU A 523 7.55 30.79 -26.41
CA GLU A 523 8.98 30.69 -26.13
C GLU A 523 9.84 31.35 -27.21
N MET A 524 9.42 31.28 -28.48
CA MET A 524 10.13 31.90 -29.60
C MET A 524 9.97 33.43 -29.63
N LYS A 525 8.90 33.98 -29.05
CA LYS A 525 8.71 35.44 -28.88
C LYS A 525 9.46 36.02 -27.69
N VAL A 526 9.86 35.17 -26.73
CA VAL A 526 10.61 35.57 -25.52
C VAL A 526 12.12 35.49 -25.72
N ARG A 527 12.59 34.73 -26.73
CA ARG A 527 13.98 34.71 -27.20
C ARG A 527 14.19 35.74 -28.31
#